data_AF-A0A5K7XHN5-F1
#
_entry.id   AF-A0A5K7XHN5-F1
#
_cell.length_a   1.000
_cell.length_b   1.000
_cell.length_c   1.000
_cell.angle_alpha   90.00
_cell.angle_beta   90.00
_cell.angle_gamma   90.00
#
_symmetry.space_group_name_H-M   'P 1'
#
loop_
_entity.id
_entity.type
_entity.pdbx_description
1 polymer ?
#
loop_
_entity_poly.entity_id
_entity_poly.type
_entity_poly.pdbx_seq_one_letter_code
_entity_poly.pdbx_strand_id
1 'polypeptide(L)'
;MSDDLDAALEAQQWLLETSLPLVFEAYDDAVKRQVDEPVVVLLDCEDAIGGEIARSWLGEETVEDAILHQSDDVDEESEATTVFAVAFSLEECRAEVPAVFPYLAPALGAAPDEGFYAISVTSGGASILIVPPDARE
;
A
#
# COMPACT_ATOMS: atom_id res chain seq x y z
N MET A 1 -25.49 1.57 6.76
CA MET A 1 -24.17 1.02 7.14
C MET A 1 -23.48 0.46 5.89
N SER A 2 -23.49 1.23 4.80
CA SER A 2 -22.89 0.84 3.50
C SER A 2 -21.94 1.96 3.04
N ASP A 3 -22.34 3.22 3.24
CA ASP A 3 -21.51 4.41 2.97
C ASP A 3 -20.09 4.38 3.58
N ASP A 4 -19.90 3.78 4.75
CA ASP A 4 -18.59 3.76 5.43
C ASP A 4 -17.59 2.83 4.73
N LEU A 5 -18.09 1.70 4.19
CA LEU A 5 -17.25 0.73 3.48
C LEU A 5 -16.96 1.20 2.05
N ASP A 6 -17.95 1.79 1.38
CA ASP A 6 -17.76 2.41 0.06
C ASP A 6 -16.76 3.57 0.15
N ALA A 7 -16.86 4.43 1.18
CA ALA A 7 -15.89 5.52 1.40
C ALA A 7 -14.47 4.99 1.69
N ALA A 8 -14.34 3.92 2.48
CA ALA A 8 -13.06 3.27 2.74
C ALA A 8 -12.42 2.71 1.45
N LEU A 9 -13.23 2.06 0.60
CA LEU A 9 -12.78 1.52 -0.68
C LEU A 9 -12.40 2.62 -1.67
N GLU A 10 -13.18 3.71 -1.73
CA GLU A 10 -12.85 4.89 -2.54
C GLU A 10 -11.52 5.51 -2.09
N ALA A 11 -11.30 5.67 -0.78
CA ALA A 11 -10.03 6.17 -0.25
C ALA A 11 -8.86 5.23 -0.59
N GLN A 12 -9.06 3.92 -0.49
CA GLN A 12 -8.05 2.90 -0.83
C GLN A 12 -7.70 2.86 -2.32
N GLN A 13 -8.68 3.06 -3.20
CA GLN A 13 -8.45 3.19 -4.64
C GLN A 13 -7.77 4.51 -4.97
N TRP A 14 -8.25 5.61 -4.40
CA TRP A 14 -7.67 6.94 -4.62
C TRP A 14 -6.21 7.00 -4.16
N LEU A 15 -5.88 6.40 -3.01
CA LEU A 15 -4.51 6.25 -2.51
C LEU A 15 -3.64 5.50 -3.52
N LEU A 16 -4.14 4.40 -4.08
CA LEU A 16 -3.42 3.63 -5.08
C LEU A 16 -3.19 4.44 -6.35
N GLU A 17 -4.23 5.08 -6.90
CA GLU A 17 -4.19 5.84 -8.14
C GLU A 17 -3.24 7.04 -8.06
N THR A 18 -3.29 7.77 -6.95
CA THR A 18 -2.38 8.91 -6.68
C THR A 18 -0.95 8.46 -6.42
N SER A 19 -0.77 7.25 -5.89
CA SER A 19 0.55 6.68 -5.56
C SER A 19 1.07 5.70 -6.62
N LEU A 20 0.43 5.57 -7.79
CA LEU A 20 0.86 4.66 -8.85
C LEU A 20 2.36 4.77 -9.17
N PRO A 21 2.97 5.96 -9.30
CA PRO A 21 4.41 6.10 -9.50
C PRO A 21 5.23 5.37 -8.43
N LEU A 22 4.91 5.59 -7.14
CA LEU A 22 5.58 4.95 -6.01
C LEU A 22 5.38 3.42 -6.01
N VAL A 23 4.19 2.97 -6.40
CA VAL A 23 3.88 1.54 -6.52
C VAL A 23 4.77 0.88 -7.56
N PHE A 24 4.89 1.49 -8.74
CA PHE A 24 5.75 0.97 -9.80
C PHE A 24 7.23 1.01 -9.39
N GLU A 25 7.67 2.03 -8.68
CA GLU A 25 9.04 2.10 -8.17
C GLU A 25 9.34 0.98 -7.17
N ALA A 26 8.45 0.73 -6.20
CA ALA A 26 8.57 -0.37 -5.24
C ALA A 26 8.55 -1.74 -5.94
N TYR A 27 7.69 -1.90 -6.94
CA TYR A 27 7.64 -3.11 -7.75
C TYR A 27 8.94 -3.33 -8.55
N ASP A 28 9.42 -2.30 -9.25
CA ASP A 28 10.69 -2.33 -10.00
C ASP A 28 11.88 -2.66 -9.07
N ASP A 29 11.90 -2.15 -7.84
CA ASP A 29 12.91 -2.51 -6.83
C ASP A 29 12.83 -3.99 -6.45
N ALA A 30 11.63 -4.51 -6.17
CA ALA A 30 11.47 -5.93 -5.85
C ALA A 30 11.83 -6.85 -7.02
N VAL A 31 11.51 -6.46 -8.25
CA VAL A 31 11.94 -7.18 -9.45
C VAL A 31 13.48 -7.17 -9.57
N LYS A 32 14.14 -6.04 -9.32
CA LYS A 32 15.62 -5.96 -9.28
C LYS A 32 16.21 -6.85 -8.20
N ARG A 33 15.53 -6.98 -7.06
CA ARG A 33 15.89 -7.85 -5.93
C ARG A 33 15.51 -9.32 -6.16
N GLN A 34 14.90 -9.66 -7.29
CA GLN A 34 14.47 -11.00 -7.65
C GLN A 34 13.45 -11.60 -6.67
N VAL A 35 12.55 -10.77 -6.15
CA VAL A 35 11.43 -11.22 -5.32
C VAL A 35 10.46 -12.03 -6.19
N ASP A 36 10.10 -13.23 -5.70
CA ASP A 36 9.14 -14.10 -6.37
C ASP A 36 7.72 -13.56 -6.14
N GLU A 37 7.00 -13.32 -7.25
CA GLU A 37 5.63 -12.75 -7.26
C GLU A 37 5.50 -11.50 -6.36
N PRO A 38 6.06 -10.34 -6.76
CA PRO A 38 6.09 -9.16 -5.92
C PRO A 38 4.68 -8.59 -5.67
N VAL A 39 4.38 -8.34 -4.41
CA VAL A 39 3.17 -7.69 -3.94
C VAL A 39 3.56 -6.36 -3.31
N VAL A 40 3.06 -5.26 -3.86
CA VAL A 40 3.30 -3.92 -3.33
C VAL A 40 2.30 -3.65 -2.21
N VAL A 41 2.76 -3.12 -1.09
CA VAL A 41 1.95 -2.70 0.04
C VAL A 41 2.11 -1.20 0.20
N LEU A 42 0.99 -0.49 0.17
CA LEU A 42 0.85 0.93 0.40
C LEU A 42 0.25 1.13 1.78
N LEU A 43 0.97 1.86 2.62
CA LEU A 43 0.53 2.24 3.95
C LEU A 43 0.39 3.75 3.98
N ASP A 44 -0.80 4.23 4.34
CA ASP A 44 -0.96 5.62 4.73
C ASP A 44 -0.36 5.80 6.14
N CYS A 45 0.76 6.51 6.23
CA CYS A 45 1.49 6.77 7.47
C CYS A 45 0.79 7.79 8.38
N GLU A 46 -0.06 8.65 7.83
CA GLU A 46 -0.86 9.61 8.59
C GLU A 46 -2.07 8.95 9.24
N ASP A 47 -2.44 7.77 8.73
CA ASP A 47 -3.53 6.97 9.26
C ASP A 47 -3.16 6.17 10.52
N ALA A 48 -4.17 5.89 11.36
CA ALA A 48 -3.95 5.18 12.63
C ALA A 48 -3.46 3.73 12.40
N ILE A 49 -4.00 3.05 11.39
CA ILE A 49 -3.64 1.66 11.07
C ILE A 49 -2.36 1.62 10.24
N GLY A 50 -2.30 2.39 9.14
CA GLY A 50 -1.13 2.39 8.26
C GLY A 50 0.12 2.96 8.96
N GLY A 51 -0.04 4.00 9.76
CA GLY A 51 1.02 4.56 10.59
C GLY A 51 1.51 3.58 11.67
N GLU A 52 0.63 2.82 12.33
CA GLU A 52 1.09 1.81 13.30
C GLU A 52 1.91 0.69 12.64
N ILE A 53 1.46 0.21 11.47
CA ILE A 53 2.19 -0.82 10.71
C ILE A 53 3.53 -0.25 10.20
N ALA A 54 3.51 0.95 9.62
CA ALA A 54 4.72 1.62 9.13
C ALA A 54 5.74 1.81 10.27
N ARG A 55 5.29 2.28 11.46
CA ARG A 55 6.16 2.46 12.63
C ARG A 55 6.73 1.13 13.12
N SER A 56 5.95 0.05 13.05
CA SER A 56 6.42 -1.28 13.41
C SER A 56 7.48 -1.84 12.44
N TRP A 57 7.43 -1.46 11.16
CA TRP A 57 8.34 -1.98 10.13
C TRP A 57 9.58 -1.12 9.94
N LEU A 58 9.40 0.20 9.88
CA LEU A 58 10.45 1.18 9.60
C LEU A 58 11.07 1.76 10.87
N GLY A 59 10.36 1.69 11.99
CA GLY A 59 10.69 2.41 13.21
C GLY A 59 9.93 3.74 13.30
N GLU A 60 9.54 4.09 14.53
CA GLU A 60 8.75 5.28 14.83
C GLU A 60 9.39 6.57 14.31
N GLU A 61 10.69 6.75 14.58
CA GLU A 61 11.44 7.94 14.15
C GLU A 61 11.50 8.11 12.62
N THR A 62 11.58 7.01 11.86
CA THR A 62 11.63 7.08 10.38
C THR A 62 10.29 7.48 9.78
N VAL A 63 9.19 7.02 10.37
CA VAL A 63 7.84 7.39 9.93
C VAL A 63 7.54 8.84 10.27
N GLU A 64 7.88 9.28 11.49
CA GLU A 64 7.70 10.69 11.88
C GLU A 64 8.53 11.63 11.01
N ASP A 65 9.79 11.29 10.71
CA ASP A 65 10.65 12.10 9.85
C ASP A 65 10.16 12.17 8.41
N ALA A 66 9.59 11.07 7.88
CA ALA A 66 8.98 11.04 6.55
C ALA A 66 7.71 11.92 6.46
N ILE A 67 6.85 11.89 7.48
CA ILE A 67 5.66 12.74 7.56
C ILE A 67 6.05 14.23 7.66
N LEU A 68 7.06 14.53 8.48
CA LEU A 68 7.61 15.88 8.64
C LEU A 68 8.24 16.41 7.35
N HIS A 69 9.00 15.57 6.61
CA HIS A 69 9.61 15.96 5.34
C HIS A 69 8.59 16.14 4.22
N GLN A 70 7.54 15.31 4.17
CA GLN A 70 6.50 15.50 3.17
C GLN A 70 5.81 16.86 3.39
N SER A 71 5.47 17.19 4.64
CA SER A 71 4.87 18.49 5.01
C SER A 71 5.71 19.72 4.61
N ASP A 72 7.02 19.57 4.39
CA ASP A 72 7.94 20.67 3.99
C ASP A 72 8.08 20.80 2.45
N ASP A 73 7.81 19.72 1.70
CA ASP A 73 7.98 19.64 0.23
C ASP A 73 6.66 19.72 -0.55
N VAL A 74 5.49 19.63 0.10
CA VAL A 74 4.20 19.82 -0.57
C VAL A 74 3.85 21.30 -0.72
N ASP A 75 3.83 21.79 -1.96
CA ASP A 75 3.01 22.96 -2.32
C ASP A 75 1.59 22.74 -1.77
N GLU A 76 1.02 23.75 -1.10
CA GLU A 76 -0.27 23.76 -0.37
C GLU A 76 -1.51 23.28 -1.17
N GLU A 77 -1.34 22.83 -2.42
CA GLU A 77 -2.37 22.36 -3.35
C GLU A 77 -2.40 20.83 -3.56
N SER A 78 -1.43 20.05 -3.08
CA SER A 78 -1.55 18.57 -3.13
C SER A 78 -2.05 18.03 -1.80
N GLU A 79 -3.24 17.44 -1.81
CA GLU A 79 -3.81 16.63 -0.71
C GLU A 79 -3.04 15.30 -0.51
N ALA A 80 -1.73 15.30 -0.82
CA ALA A 80 -0.90 14.11 -0.84
C ALA A 80 -0.59 13.69 0.60
N THR A 81 -1.24 12.61 1.03
CA THR A 81 -0.94 11.95 2.31
C THR A 81 0.45 11.29 2.28
N THR A 82 1.07 11.08 3.43
CA THR A 82 2.36 10.38 3.53
C THR A 82 2.16 8.89 3.28
N VAL A 83 2.42 8.46 2.05
CA VAL A 83 2.30 7.05 1.66
C VAL A 83 3.65 6.37 1.66
N PHE A 84 3.71 5.23 2.35
CA PHE A 84 4.84 4.32 2.29
C PHE A 84 4.52 3.13 1.38
N ALA A 85 5.31 2.95 0.31
CA ALA A 85 5.20 1.83 -0.61
C ALA A 85 6.38 0.87 -0.44
N VAL A 86 6.09 -0.42 -0.25
CA VAL A 86 7.10 -1.47 -0.13
C VAL A 86 6.63 -2.75 -0.78
N ALA A 87 7.52 -3.47 -1.44
CA ALA A 87 7.19 -4.72 -2.09
C ALA A 87 7.71 -5.93 -1.30
N PHE A 88 6.83 -6.90 -1.09
CA PHE A 88 7.11 -8.19 -0.45
C PHE A 88 6.77 -9.34 -1.39
N SER A 89 7.25 -10.53 -1.06
CA SER A 89 6.82 -11.72 -1.80
C SER A 89 5.37 -12.08 -1.49
N LEU A 90 4.66 -12.65 -2.46
CA LEU A 90 3.31 -13.17 -2.24
C LEU A 90 3.26 -14.18 -1.09
N GLU A 91 4.32 -14.98 -0.92
CA GLU A 91 4.43 -15.93 0.18
C GLU A 91 4.47 -15.25 1.56
N GLU A 92 5.25 -14.18 1.71
CA GLU A 92 5.27 -13.37 2.94
C GLU A 92 3.92 -12.70 3.19
N CYS A 93 3.32 -12.10 2.15
CA CYS A 93 2.00 -11.49 2.27
C CYS A 93 0.93 -12.51 2.69
N ARG A 94 0.99 -13.76 2.19
CA ARG A 94 0.07 -14.83 2.59
C ARG A 94 0.15 -15.19 4.07
N ALA A 95 1.31 -15.01 4.71
CA ALA A 95 1.48 -15.29 6.13
C ALA A 95 1.06 -14.09 7.00
N GLU A 96 1.56 -12.90 6.67
CA GLU A 96 1.44 -11.72 7.54
C GLU A 96 0.13 -10.97 7.34
N VAL A 97 -0.34 -10.80 6.08
CA VAL A 97 -1.53 -9.98 5.80
C VAL A 97 -2.79 -10.61 6.38
N PRO A 98 -3.06 -11.92 6.27
CA PRO A 98 -4.24 -12.52 6.89
C PRO A 98 -4.21 -12.55 8.42
N ALA A 99 -3.02 -12.42 9.04
CA ALA A 99 -2.91 -12.33 10.49
C ALA A 99 -3.52 -11.01 11.02
N VAL A 100 -3.43 -9.94 10.23
CA VAL A 100 -3.99 -8.61 10.55
C VAL A 100 -5.36 -8.41 9.91
N PHE A 101 -5.52 -8.85 8.65
CA PHE A 101 -6.72 -8.70 7.82
C PHE A 101 -7.21 -10.08 7.32
N PRO A 102 -7.90 -10.87 8.16
CA PRO A 102 -8.27 -12.25 7.85
C PRO A 102 -9.13 -12.41 6.60
N TYR A 103 -9.87 -11.36 6.23
CA TYR A 103 -10.75 -11.35 5.06
C TYR A 103 -9.99 -11.27 3.72
N LEU A 104 -8.69 -10.93 3.74
CA LEU A 104 -7.84 -10.87 2.54
C LEU A 104 -7.18 -12.21 2.18
N ALA A 105 -7.17 -13.19 3.09
CA ALA A 105 -6.66 -14.54 2.83
C ALA A 105 -7.12 -15.17 1.50
N PRO A 106 -8.42 -15.18 1.15
CA PRO A 106 -8.87 -15.77 -0.11
C PRO A 106 -8.34 -15.04 -1.35
N ALA A 107 -8.11 -13.73 -1.26
CA ALA A 107 -7.60 -12.94 -2.37
C ALA A 107 -6.10 -13.17 -2.62
N LEU A 108 -5.32 -13.48 -1.58
CA LEU A 108 -3.91 -13.84 -1.70
C LEU A 108 -3.69 -15.29 -2.13
N GLY A 109 -4.75 -16.08 -2.34
CA GLY A 109 -4.66 -17.53 -2.61
C GLY A 109 -3.96 -17.91 -3.92
N ALA A 110 -3.88 -17.00 -4.88
CA ALA A 110 -3.16 -17.16 -6.15
C ALA A 110 -2.62 -15.79 -6.58
N ALA A 111 -1.55 -15.74 -7.36
CA ALA A 111 -1.10 -14.51 -8.02
C ALA A 111 -2.10 -14.09 -9.12
N PRO A 112 -2.15 -12.80 -9.51
CA PRO A 112 -3.01 -12.38 -10.61
C PRO A 112 -2.45 -12.89 -11.95
N ASP A 113 -3.33 -13.27 -12.88
CA ASP A 113 -2.92 -13.70 -14.22
C ASP A 113 -2.21 -12.60 -15.02
N GLU A 114 -2.53 -11.33 -14.75
CA GLU A 114 -1.94 -10.16 -15.40
C GLU A 114 -1.72 -9.03 -14.37
N GLY A 115 -0.53 -8.43 -14.39
CA GLY A 115 -0.14 -7.38 -13.45
C GLY A 115 0.45 -7.91 -12.14
N PHE A 116 0.30 -7.12 -11.07
CA PHE A 116 0.76 -7.49 -9.73
C PHE A 116 -0.24 -6.99 -8.68
N TYR A 117 -0.16 -7.54 -7.47
CA TYR A 117 -1.01 -7.10 -6.38
C TYR A 117 -0.47 -5.83 -5.73
N ALA A 118 -1.36 -4.88 -5.50
CA ALA A 118 -1.14 -3.74 -4.62
C ALA A 118 -2.12 -3.81 -3.45
N ILE A 119 -1.61 -3.73 -2.23
CA ILE A 119 -2.40 -3.73 -1.00
C ILE A 119 -2.42 -2.29 -0.49
N SER A 120 -3.57 -1.61 -0.54
CA SER A 120 -3.72 -0.30 0.07
C SER A 120 -4.32 -0.42 1.46
N VAL A 121 -3.63 0.13 2.45
CA VAL A 121 -4.03 0.12 3.87
C VAL A 121 -4.31 1.55 4.33
N THR A 122 -5.53 1.78 4.78
CA THR A 122 -6.04 3.06 5.31
C THR A 122 -6.77 2.82 6.64
N SER A 123 -7.28 3.87 7.28
CA SER A 123 -8.13 3.78 8.50
C SER A 123 -9.33 2.86 8.34
N GLY A 124 -9.88 2.78 7.12
CA GLY A 124 -11.02 1.93 6.78
C GLY A 124 -10.67 0.44 6.65
N GLY A 125 -9.39 0.09 6.69
CA GLY A 125 -8.88 -1.28 6.56
C GLY A 125 -7.91 -1.42 5.39
N ALA A 126 -7.71 -2.66 4.94
CA ALA A 126 -6.87 -2.99 3.80
C ALA A 126 -7.68 -3.57 2.64
N SER A 127 -7.31 -3.23 1.41
CA SER A 127 -7.85 -3.82 0.20
C SER A 127 -6.73 -4.28 -0.75
N ILE A 128 -6.99 -5.39 -1.43
CA ILE A 128 -6.10 -5.90 -2.48
C ILE A 128 -6.66 -5.47 -3.83
N LEU A 129 -5.84 -4.74 -4.57
CA LEU A 129 -6.11 -4.25 -5.91
C LEU A 129 -5.10 -4.90 -6.86
N ILE A 130 -5.51 -5.12 -8.10
CA ILE A 130 -4.63 -5.62 -9.16
C ILE A 130 -4.19 -4.41 -9.96
N VAL A 131 -2.88 -4.15 -10.01
CA VAL A 131 -2.31 -3.10 -10.84
C VAL A 131 -1.93 -3.71 -12.17
N PRO A 132 -2.66 -3.39 -13.26
CA PRO A 132 -2.26 -3.84 -14.58
C PRO A 132 -0.96 -3.14 -14.99
N PRO A 133 -0.11 -3.79 -15.79
CA PRO A 133 1.16 -3.20 -16.24
C PRO A 133 0.95 -1.94 -17.09
N ASP A 134 -0.22 -1.81 -17.72
CA ASP A 134 -0.66 -0.67 -18.53
C ASP A 134 -0.96 0.59 -17.69
N ALA A 135 -1.18 0.45 -16.38
CA ALA A 135 -1.43 1.58 -15.47
C ALA A 135 -0.22 2.51 -15.27
N ARG A 136 0.90 2.22 -15.95
CA ARG A 136 2.11 3.05 -15.96
C ARG A 136 2.04 4.19 -16.99
N GLU A 137 1.08 4.17 -17.92
CA GLU A 137 0.98 5.10 -19.07
C GLU A 137 0.12 6.35 -18.81
#